data_AF-A0AAP3FUA1-F1
#
_entry.id   AF-A0AAP3FUA1-F1
#
_cell.length_a   1.000
_cell.length_b   1.000
_cell.length_c   1.000
_cell.angle_alpha   90.00
_cell.angle_beta   90.00
_cell.angle_gamma   90.00
#
_symmetry.space_group_name_H-M   'P 1'
#
loop_
_entity.id
_entity.type
_entity.pdbx_description
1 polymer ?
#
loop_
_entity_poly.entity_id
_entity_poly.type
_entity_poly.pdbx_seq_one_letter_code
_entity_poly.pdbx_strand_id
1 'polypeptide(L)'
;MNENIIPINRHTQEIPATESVIKNSGNSEVHIDIHIDTMPIAFAVLCSALAAKQMSKEEFDTAYRQLLEMKNIHSPQAASVINIQPNEIPDN
;
A
#
# COMPACT_ATOMS: atom_id res chain seq x y z
N MET A 1 -60.72 6.10 -43.91
CA MET A 1 -59.60 5.12 -43.83
C MET A 1 -58.52 5.54 -44.81
N ASN A 2 -57.51 6.24 -44.30
CA ASN A 2 -56.09 6.22 -44.71
C ASN A 2 -55.38 7.44 -44.11
N GLU A 3 -54.87 7.28 -42.90
CA GLU A 3 -54.03 8.28 -42.23
C GLU A 3 -52.72 8.42 -43.01
N ASN A 4 -52.54 9.53 -43.73
CA ASN A 4 -51.29 9.91 -44.36
C ASN A 4 -50.44 10.66 -43.32
N ILE A 5 -49.78 9.92 -42.42
CA ILE A 5 -48.87 10.52 -41.45
C ILE A 5 -47.54 10.80 -42.15
N ILE A 6 -47.29 12.07 -42.41
CA ILE A 6 -46.01 12.61 -42.89
C ILE A 6 -44.99 12.38 -41.77
N PRO A 7 -43.84 11.72 -42.01
CA PRO A 7 -42.83 11.54 -40.97
C PRO A 7 -42.23 12.91 -40.64
N ILE A 8 -42.44 13.36 -39.40
CA ILE A 8 -41.87 14.61 -38.89
C ILE A 8 -40.34 14.49 -38.91
N ASN A 9 -39.76 15.50 -39.53
CA ASN A 9 -38.35 15.73 -39.77
C ASN A 9 -37.46 15.35 -38.56
N ARG A 10 -36.45 14.53 -38.86
CA ARG A 10 -35.38 14.05 -37.99
C ARG A 10 -34.54 15.22 -37.48
N HIS A 11 -34.91 15.79 -36.35
CA HIS A 11 -33.95 16.43 -35.45
C HIS A 11 -33.59 15.45 -34.35
N THR A 12 -32.80 14.43 -34.71
CA THR A 12 -31.93 13.80 -33.72
C THR A 12 -30.88 14.85 -33.38
N GLN A 13 -31.18 15.71 -32.41
CA GLN A 13 -30.12 16.37 -31.65
C GLN A 13 -29.30 15.21 -31.06
N GLU A 14 -28.12 15.00 -31.63
CA GLU A 14 -27.04 14.23 -31.01
C GLU A 14 -26.85 14.84 -29.62
N ILE A 15 -27.52 14.26 -28.62
CA ILE A 15 -27.20 14.51 -27.22
C ILE A 15 -25.75 14.03 -27.12
N PRO A 16 -24.75 14.88 -26.84
CA PRO A 16 -23.41 14.38 -26.61
C PRO A 16 -23.57 13.45 -25.44
N ALA A 17 -23.40 12.15 -25.68
CA ALA A 17 -23.34 11.16 -24.64
C ALA A 17 -22.08 11.51 -23.86
N THR A 18 -22.20 12.37 -22.85
CA THR A 18 -21.23 12.46 -21.77
C THR A 18 -21.45 11.21 -20.93
N GLU A 19 -21.11 10.07 -21.52
CA GLU A 19 -20.94 8.81 -20.82
C GLU A 19 -19.70 8.95 -19.94
N SER A 20 -19.82 9.70 -18.85
CA SER A 20 -19.02 9.42 -17.67
C SER A 20 -19.68 8.24 -16.99
N VAL A 21 -19.42 7.04 -17.52
CA VAL A 21 -19.77 5.83 -16.78
C VAL A 21 -18.54 5.45 -15.97
N ILE A 22 -18.55 5.82 -14.70
CA ILE A 22 -17.63 5.27 -13.72
C ILE A 22 -18.08 3.83 -13.48
N LYS A 23 -17.75 2.92 -14.40
CA LYS A 23 -18.27 1.54 -14.37
C LYS A 23 -17.72 0.71 -13.22
N ASN A 24 -16.55 1.05 -12.66
CA ASN A 24 -15.95 0.25 -11.59
C ASN A 24 -15.23 1.17 -10.59
N SER A 25 -15.88 1.55 -9.49
CA SER A 25 -15.18 1.95 -8.27
C SER A 25 -14.87 0.66 -7.49
N GLY A 26 -13.84 -0.05 -7.92
CA GLY A 26 -13.42 -1.29 -7.30
C GLY A 26 -11.96 -1.51 -7.61
N ASN A 27 -11.08 -1.07 -6.68
CA ASN A 27 -9.69 -1.51 -6.48
C ASN A 27 -8.83 -0.55 -5.65
N SER A 28 -9.37 0.45 -4.95
CA SER A 28 -8.55 1.28 -4.06
C SER A 28 -8.23 0.57 -2.73
N GLU A 29 -7.78 -0.68 -2.77
CA GLU A 29 -7.07 -1.24 -1.62
C GLU A 29 -5.66 -0.64 -1.60
N VAL A 30 -5.49 0.33 -0.71
CA VAL A 30 -4.22 1.04 -0.53
C VAL A 30 -3.43 0.30 0.53
N HIS A 31 -2.52 -0.58 0.12
CA HIS A 31 -1.54 -1.18 1.01
C HIS A 31 -0.45 -0.14 1.34
N ILE A 32 -0.48 0.39 2.56
CA ILE A 32 0.52 1.34 3.06
C ILE A 32 1.52 0.54 3.89
N ASP A 33 2.74 0.41 3.37
CA ASP A 33 3.85 -0.17 4.10
C ASP A 33 4.73 0.96 4.66
N ILE A 34 4.70 1.14 5.99
CA ILE A 34 5.43 2.20 6.67
C ILE A 34 6.64 1.58 7.36
N HIS A 35 7.82 1.84 6.78
CA HIS A 35 9.09 1.49 7.38
C HIS A 35 9.63 2.66 8.20
N ILE A 36 9.77 2.47 9.50
CA ILE A 36 10.38 3.45 10.41
C ILE A 36 11.70 2.87 10.91
N ASP A 37 12.82 3.53 10.59
CA ASP A 37 14.10 3.20 11.22
C ASP A 37 14.12 3.73 12.66
N THR A 38 14.00 2.82 13.61
CA THR A 38 13.99 3.13 15.04
C THR A 38 15.38 3.15 15.68
N MET A 39 16.45 2.85 14.92
CA MET A 39 17.82 2.79 15.43
C MET A 39 18.29 4.13 16.03
N PRO A 40 18.08 5.30 15.39
CA PRO A 40 18.53 6.57 15.95
C PRO A 40 17.85 6.90 17.27
N ILE A 41 16.56 6.55 17.41
CA ILE A 41 15.78 6.77 18.63
C ILE A 41 16.31 5.88 19.76
N ALA A 42 16.48 4.59 19.50
CA ALA A 42 17.03 3.66 20.50
C ALA A 42 18.44 4.07 20.96
N PHE A 43 19.29 4.50 20.03
CA PHE A 43 20.62 5.00 20.37
C PHE A 43 20.57 6.25 21.24
N ALA A 44 19.70 7.21 20.93
CA ALA A 44 19.51 8.41 21.74
C ALA A 44 19.05 8.08 23.17
N VAL A 45 18.18 7.08 23.34
CA VAL A 45 17.74 6.60 24.66
C VAL A 45 18.92 6.02 25.45
N LEU A 46 19.74 5.16 24.83
CA LEU A 46 20.92 4.60 25.48
C LEU A 46 21.92 5.70 25.89
N CYS A 47 22.18 6.67 25.01
CA CYS A 47 23.04 7.81 25.32
C CYS A 47 22.49 8.66 26.47
N SER A 48 21.16 8.88 26.49
CA SER A 48 20.50 9.63 27.56
C SER A 48 20.65 8.93 28.91
N ALA A 49 20.44 7.62 28.96
CA ALA A 49 20.61 6.82 30.17
C ALA A 49 22.06 6.82 30.67
N LEU A 50 23.03 6.68 29.76
CA LEU A 50 24.45 6.73 30.11
C LEU A 50 24.86 8.11 30.65
N ALA A 51 24.43 9.19 30.00
CA ALA A 51 24.69 10.57 30.44
C ALA A 51 24.07 10.87 31.81
N ALA A 52 22.87 10.34 32.06
CA ALA A 52 22.18 10.43 33.34
C ALA A 52 22.78 9.51 34.42
N LYS A 53 23.85 8.74 34.11
CA LYS A 53 24.48 7.75 35.00
C LYS A 53 23.50 6.67 35.50
N GLN A 54 22.46 6.38 34.71
CA GLN A 54 21.47 5.33 35.00
C GLN A 54 21.94 3.95 34.56
N MET A 55 23.06 3.88 33.83
CA MET A 55 23.74 2.64 33.46
C MET A 55 25.25 2.87 33.39
N SER A 56 26.01 1.79 33.53
CA SER A 56 27.45 1.78 33.32
C SER A 56 27.80 1.75 31.83
N LYS A 57 29.09 1.97 31.53
CA LYS A 57 29.63 1.87 30.17
C LYS A 57 29.48 0.45 29.61
N GLU A 58 29.71 -0.56 30.44
CA GLU A 58 29.61 -1.97 30.09
C GLU A 58 28.16 -2.40 29.81
N GLU A 59 27.21 -1.89 30.59
CA GLU A 59 25.78 -2.07 30.36
C GLU A 59 25.34 -1.40 29.05
N PHE A 60 25.81 -0.18 28.77
CA PHE A 60 25.58 0.51 27.50
C PHE A 60 26.13 -0.30 26.31
N ASP A 61 27.39 -0.75 26.38
CA ASP A 61 28.03 -1.48 25.27
C ASP A 61 27.32 -2.82 25.01
N THR A 62 26.84 -3.48 26.07
CA THR A 62 26.03 -4.70 25.95
C THR A 62 24.68 -4.43 25.28
N ALA A 63 23.95 -3.40 25.74
CA ALA A 63 22.66 -3.02 25.19
C ALA A 63 22.77 -2.57 23.72
N TYR A 64 23.82 -1.83 23.38
CA TYR A 64 24.08 -1.40 22.00
C TYR A 64 24.38 -2.58 21.07
N ARG A 65 25.13 -3.59 21.55
CA ARG A 65 25.37 -4.83 20.79
C ARG A 65 24.07 -5.58 20.50
N GLN A 66 23.21 -5.72 21.51
CA GLN A 66 21.90 -6.37 21.34
C GLN A 66 21.02 -5.59 20.36
N LEU A 67 21.03 -4.26 20.42
CA LEU A 67 20.31 -3.42 19.45
C LEU A 67 20.78 -3.65 18.00
N LEU A 68 22.10 -3.79 17.78
CA LEU A 68 22.66 -4.12 16.47
C LEU A 68 22.26 -5.53 15.99
N GLU A 69 22.26 -6.51 16.90
CA GLU A 69 21.82 -7.88 16.59
C GLU A 69 20.35 -7.91 16.17
N MET A 70 19.47 -7.17 16.87
CA MET A 70 18.05 -7.06 16.53
C MET A 70 17.83 -6.46 15.13
N LYS A 71 18.58 -5.42 14.75
CA LYS A 71 18.49 -4.82 13.41
C LYS A 71 18.75 -5.84 12.30
N ASN A 72 19.68 -6.77 12.51
CA ASN A 72 20.06 -7.75 11.50
C ASN A 72 19.03 -8.90 11.35
N ILE A 73 18.25 -9.18 12.40
CA ILE A 73 17.19 -10.21 12.38
C ILE A 73 15.96 -9.75 11.59
N HIS A 74 15.69 -8.43 11.55
CA HIS A 74 14.51 -7.87 10.90
C HIS A 74 14.73 -7.42 9.43
N SER A 75 15.85 -7.79 8.81
CA SER A 75 16.02 -7.62 7.35
C SER A 75 15.06 -8.58 6.62
N PRO A 76 14.15 -8.09 5.76
CA PRO A 76 13.08 -8.90 5.21
C PRO A 76 13.60 -9.88 4.17
N GLN A 77 13.97 -11.10 4.60
CA GLN A 77 14.13 -12.27 3.72
C GLN A 77 12.88 -13.15 3.65
N ALA A 78 11.72 -12.65 4.07
CA ALA A 78 10.47 -13.42 4.05
C ALA A 78 9.29 -12.60 3.52
N ALA A 79 9.47 -11.87 2.42
CA ALA A 79 8.34 -11.64 1.52
C ALA A 79 8.13 -12.94 0.74
N SER A 80 7.43 -13.91 1.33
CA SER A 80 6.86 -15.02 0.57
C SER A 80 5.82 -14.42 -0.37
N VAL A 81 6.26 -14.08 -1.58
CA VAL A 81 5.37 -13.73 -2.67
C VAL A 81 4.54 -14.98 -2.92
N ILE A 82 3.28 -14.95 -2.51
CA ILE A 82 2.30 -15.99 -2.87
C ILE A 82 2.07 -15.81 -4.37
N ASN A 83 2.77 -16.61 -5.19
CA ASN A 83 2.59 -16.60 -6.63
C ASN A 83 1.26 -17.31 -6.95
N ILE A 84 0.17 -16.56 -6.97
CA ILE A 84 -1.12 -17.05 -7.44
C ILE A 84 -1.05 -17.03 -8.97
N GLN A 85 -0.76 -18.17 -9.59
CA GLN A 85 -0.95 -18.33 -11.04
C GLN A 85 -2.45 -18.20 -11.34
N PRO A 86 -2.88 -17.36 -12.29
CA PRO A 86 -4.25 -17.36 -12.76
C PRO A 86 -4.51 -18.72 -13.41
N ASN A 87 -5.48 -19.46 -12.87
CA ASN A 87 -5.97 -20.70 -13.44
C ASN A 87 -6.32 -20.47 -14.92
N GLU A 88 -5.72 -21.24 -15.83
CA GLU A 88 -6.16 -21.26 -17.23
C GLU A 88 -7.59 -21.80 -17.30
N ILE A 89 -8.50 -21.00 -17.83
CA ILE A 89 -9.87 -21.42 -18.13
C ILE A 89 -9.78 -22.25 -19.41
N PRO A 90 -10.15 -23.55 -19.42
CA PRO A 90 -10.14 -24.31 -20.65
C PRO A 90 -11.25 -23.80 -21.56
N ASP A 91 -10.87 -23.36 -22.75
CA ASP A 91 -11.79 -23.08 -23.85
C ASP A 91 -12.58 -24.35 -24.16
N ASN A 92 -13.91 -24.26 -24.12
CA ASN A 92 -14.82 -25.28 -24.60
C ASN A 92 -15.81 -24.69 -25.60
#